data_AF-A0A851LGL0-F1
#
_entry.id   AF-A0A851LGL0-F1
#
_cell.length_a   1.000
_cell.length_b   1.000
_cell.length_c   1.000
_cell.angle_alpha   90.00
_cell.angle_beta   90.00
_cell.angle_gamma   90.00
#
_symmetry.space_group_name_H-M   'P 1'
#
loop_
_entity.id
_entity.type
_entity.pdbx_description
1 polymer ?
#
loop_
_entity_poly.entity_id
_entity_poly.type
_entity_poly.pdbx_seq_one_letter_code
_entity_poly.pdbx_strand_id
1 'polypeptide(L)'
;DWEARNCIPAGTIQRAILSGGENSLSLKYTRGELTAVEFLQELGQQCFEIANVCVPVDSFLSDLIRNEMIKQLPIMAEAVQCIRAEGLKTALLRSNFCLLNRESFLPLDRKHFDVMIECYREGMHKPDPRIYKLCLERLGAQPRESIFLDHSSQNLEAAAQLGIKTVKVDDPEVAFKELETYLGFPLQGFVPYTRSLRPSTEIPKDYLRKYLENVLSDQATGPLVLRQFGHGECTQTYYVKFGDRSLVLKKEPSDSPHPSGPAVRREYRVLKALSEAGVPVPTVLALCEDRSTLGTPFYLMEHCAGRVYRDVSLPALQPSQRQAIYAAMSQVLSKIHSVDLRAANLEDLGERGNYIQRQVETWTKQYRAVETHVIPAMERLIEWLPLHFPESQKTTVVHGDFRMDNLVFHPDRPEVVAVLGWKLSTLGDPISDLANNCMAYFLPPHFNALRGLWKCDLGHLGVPTAEEYSQMYCDHMRVERPENWNFYMAFAFFRLAAVLQGLCKRSPAGEEPNHAGESSPEDAEFVADLAWEFAIKEGFRVFDSLPTTKPLARRYSTWAR
;
A
#
# COMPACT_ATOMS: atom_id res chain seq x y z
N ASP A 1 22.62 -20.29 -33.54
CA ASP A 1 21.36 -21.06 -33.66
C ASP A 1 20.37 -20.55 -34.69
N TRP A 2 19.98 -19.26 -34.70
CA TRP A 2 19.06 -18.74 -35.72
C TRP A 2 19.63 -18.83 -37.14
N GLU A 3 20.90 -18.44 -37.33
CA GLU A 3 21.59 -18.52 -38.63
C GLU A 3 21.64 -19.97 -39.15
N ALA A 4 21.97 -20.93 -38.29
CA ALA A 4 21.99 -22.36 -38.64
C ALA A 4 20.60 -22.89 -39.06
N ARG A 5 19.53 -22.50 -38.35
CA ARG A 5 18.14 -22.87 -38.69
C ARG A 5 17.68 -22.30 -40.03
N ASN A 6 18.25 -21.18 -40.46
CA ASN A 6 17.90 -20.50 -41.71
C ASN A 6 18.93 -20.72 -42.83
N CYS A 7 19.84 -21.68 -42.67
CA CYS A 7 20.90 -21.99 -43.65
C CYS A 7 21.83 -20.80 -43.98
N ILE A 8 22.09 -19.93 -43.01
CA ILE A 8 22.98 -18.77 -43.13
C ILE A 8 24.34 -19.11 -42.51
N PRO A 9 25.48 -18.73 -43.14
CA PRO A 9 26.80 -18.93 -42.56
C PRO A 9 26.91 -18.29 -41.17
N ALA A 10 27.53 -19.01 -40.22
CA ALA A 10 27.64 -18.55 -38.84
C ALA A 10 28.42 -17.22 -38.74
N GLY A 11 27.88 -16.29 -37.93
CA GLY A 11 28.48 -14.97 -37.67
C GLY A 11 28.19 -13.93 -38.75
N THR A 12 27.37 -14.24 -39.76
CA THR A 12 27.00 -13.29 -40.83
C THR A 12 26.30 -12.07 -40.28
N ILE A 13 25.30 -12.27 -39.42
CA ILE A 13 24.51 -11.18 -38.83
C ILE A 13 25.34 -10.35 -37.88
N GLN A 14 26.13 -10.99 -37.01
CA GLN A 14 27.00 -10.28 -36.08
C GLN A 14 28.03 -9.41 -36.83
N ARG A 15 28.62 -9.94 -37.91
CA ARG A 15 29.52 -9.17 -38.78
C ARG A 15 28.81 -8.02 -39.47
N ALA A 16 27.61 -8.23 -40.01
CA ALA A 16 26.83 -7.17 -40.66
C ALA A 16 26.46 -6.04 -39.70
N ILE A 17 26.02 -6.39 -38.49
CA ILE A 17 25.63 -5.39 -37.48
C ILE A 17 26.83 -4.56 -37.01
N LEU A 18 27.98 -5.20 -36.79
CA LEU A 18 29.19 -4.56 -36.24
C LEU A 18 30.12 -3.95 -37.30
N SER A 19 29.88 -4.21 -38.59
CA SER A 19 30.69 -3.68 -39.69
C SER A 19 30.63 -2.15 -39.70
N GLY A 20 31.78 -1.49 -39.79
CA GLY A 20 31.87 -0.02 -39.92
C GLY A 20 32.23 0.76 -38.65
N GLY A 21 32.56 0.09 -37.52
CA GLY A 21 33.04 0.76 -36.31
C GLY A 21 32.02 1.79 -35.77
N GLU A 22 32.40 3.06 -35.66
CA GLU A 22 31.52 4.16 -35.21
C GLU A 22 30.33 4.44 -36.14
N ASN A 23 30.41 4.00 -37.39
CA ASN A 23 29.35 4.11 -38.40
C ASN A 23 28.60 2.78 -38.61
N SER A 24 28.73 1.85 -37.66
CA SER A 24 28.05 0.56 -37.74
C SER A 24 26.54 0.70 -37.75
N LEU A 25 25.88 -0.25 -38.41
CA LEU A 25 24.44 -0.33 -38.53
C LEU A 25 23.75 -0.30 -37.15
N SER A 26 24.30 -1.02 -36.17
CA SER A 26 23.81 -0.98 -34.79
C SER A 26 23.85 0.42 -34.18
N LEU A 27 24.93 1.17 -34.40
CA LEU A 27 25.11 2.48 -33.77
C LEU A 27 24.21 3.51 -34.42
N LYS A 28 24.15 3.57 -35.76
CA LYS A 28 23.24 4.46 -36.49
C LYS A 28 21.79 4.25 -36.06
N TYR A 29 21.38 2.99 -35.94
CA TYR A 29 20.04 2.67 -35.48
C TYR A 29 19.80 3.02 -34.00
N THR A 30 20.77 2.74 -33.11
CA THR A 30 20.68 3.10 -31.69
C THR A 30 20.67 4.63 -31.46
N ARG A 31 21.30 5.40 -32.36
CA ARG A 31 21.28 6.87 -32.39
C ARG A 31 19.97 7.45 -32.96
N GLY A 32 19.10 6.62 -33.52
CA GLY A 32 17.86 7.05 -34.17
C GLY A 32 18.07 7.66 -35.56
N GLU A 33 19.24 7.45 -36.17
CA GLU A 33 19.55 7.91 -37.54
C GLU A 33 18.89 7.04 -38.61
N LEU A 34 18.44 5.82 -38.24
CA LEU A 34 17.74 4.88 -39.11
C LEU A 34 16.40 4.50 -38.49
N THR A 35 15.35 4.42 -39.30
CA THR A 35 14.09 3.77 -38.94
C THR A 35 14.25 2.25 -38.92
N ALA A 36 13.30 1.54 -38.29
CA ALA A 36 13.33 0.08 -38.24
C ALA A 36 13.36 -0.56 -39.63
N VAL A 37 12.63 0.04 -40.59
CA VAL A 37 12.57 -0.40 -41.98
C VAL A 37 13.91 -0.18 -42.69
N GLU A 38 14.52 1.00 -42.52
CA GLU A 38 15.82 1.31 -43.14
C GLU A 38 16.94 0.43 -42.57
N PHE A 39 16.95 0.22 -41.24
CA PHE A 39 17.89 -0.68 -40.60
C PHE A 39 17.78 -2.12 -41.12
N LEU A 40 16.55 -2.63 -41.24
CA LEU A 40 16.29 -3.97 -41.78
C LEU A 40 16.77 -4.08 -43.23
N GLN A 41 16.48 -3.09 -44.07
CA GLN A 41 16.93 -3.06 -45.46
C GLN A 41 18.45 -3.05 -45.58
N GLU A 42 19.14 -2.15 -44.87
CA GLU A 42 20.60 -2.08 -44.88
C GLU A 42 21.24 -3.33 -44.26
N LEU A 43 20.66 -3.90 -43.21
CA LEU A 43 21.13 -5.15 -42.61
C LEU A 43 21.01 -6.32 -43.59
N GLY A 44 19.89 -6.41 -44.32
CA GLY A 44 19.67 -7.42 -45.35
C GLY A 44 20.70 -7.32 -46.47
N GLN A 45 20.98 -6.09 -46.91
CA GLN A 45 21.98 -5.80 -47.93
C GLN A 45 23.39 -6.19 -47.48
N GLN A 46 23.81 -5.81 -46.28
CA GLN A 46 25.14 -6.17 -45.76
C GLN A 46 25.29 -7.67 -45.51
N CYS A 47 24.23 -8.34 -45.03
CA CYS A 47 24.25 -9.79 -44.90
C CYS A 47 24.39 -10.48 -46.26
N PHE A 48 23.72 -9.95 -47.30
CA PHE A 48 23.86 -10.44 -48.67
C PHE A 48 25.29 -10.24 -49.19
N GLU A 49 25.92 -9.09 -48.93
CA GLU A 49 27.31 -8.83 -49.32
C GLU A 49 28.32 -9.74 -48.60
N ILE A 50 28.07 -10.09 -47.34
CA ILE A 50 28.96 -10.93 -46.53
C ILE A 50 28.85 -12.40 -46.88
N ALA A 51 27.63 -12.91 -47.07
CA ALA A 51 27.36 -14.34 -47.18
C ALA A 51 26.89 -14.78 -48.58
N ASN A 52 26.62 -13.83 -49.48
CA ASN A 52 26.00 -14.07 -50.79
C ASN A 52 24.68 -14.86 -50.72
N VAL A 53 23.93 -14.68 -49.63
CA VAL A 53 22.65 -15.32 -49.35
C VAL A 53 21.67 -14.27 -48.86
N CYS A 54 20.42 -14.33 -49.33
CA CYS A 54 19.37 -13.43 -48.87
C CYS A 54 18.96 -13.82 -47.44
N VAL A 55 19.13 -12.91 -46.49
CA VAL A 55 18.80 -13.14 -45.07
C VAL A 55 17.39 -12.62 -44.79
N PRO A 56 16.47 -13.44 -44.23
CA PRO A 56 15.14 -13.00 -43.82
C PRO A 56 15.23 -12.20 -42.51
N VAL A 57 15.70 -10.96 -42.63
CA VAL A 57 15.98 -10.04 -41.52
C VAL A 57 14.75 -9.71 -40.67
N ASP A 58 13.55 -9.68 -41.26
CA ASP A 58 12.29 -9.48 -40.54
C ASP A 58 11.98 -10.63 -39.56
N SER A 59 12.26 -11.87 -40.00
CA SER A 59 12.11 -13.07 -39.18
C SER A 59 13.18 -13.14 -38.10
N PHE A 60 14.39 -12.67 -38.38
CA PHE A 60 15.47 -12.58 -37.38
C PHE A 60 15.10 -11.61 -36.26
N LEU A 61 14.67 -10.39 -36.60
CA LEU A 61 14.29 -9.38 -35.63
C LEU A 61 13.08 -9.85 -34.79
N SER A 62 12.11 -10.49 -35.43
CA SER A 62 10.96 -11.09 -34.74
C SER A 62 11.38 -12.19 -33.75
N ASP A 63 12.31 -13.06 -34.11
CA ASP A 63 12.78 -14.16 -33.23
C ASP A 63 13.73 -13.70 -32.13
N LEU A 64 14.64 -12.75 -32.43
CA LEU A 64 15.55 -12.16 -31.45
C LEU A 64 14.77 -11.43 -30.36
N ILE A 65 13.75 -10.67 -30.77
CA ILE A 65 12.83 -10.01 -29.85
C ILE A 65 12.05 -11.09 -29.08
N ARG A 66 11.39 -12.03 -29.75
CA ARG A 66 10.52 -13.03 -29.09
C ARG A 66 11.23 -13.93 -28.06
N ASN A 67 12.47 -14.32 -28.33
CA ASN A 67 13.11 -15.41 -27.59
C ASN A 67 14.29 -15.00 -26.69
N GLU A 68 15.00 -13.92 -27.02
CA GLU A 68 16.24 -13.52 -26.32
C GLU A 68 16.06 -12.19 -25.56
N MET A 69 15.51 -11.14 -26.19
CA MET A 69 15.40 -9.81 -25.57
C MET A 69 14.25 -9.68 -24.55
N ILE A 70 13.40 -10.69 -24.42
CA ILE A 70 12.22 -10.69 -23.53
C ILE A 70 12.49 -11.35 -22.19
N LYS A 71 13.54 -12.19 -22.10
CA LYS A 71 13.83 -12.93 -20.88
C LYS A 71 14.29 -11.98 -19.78
N GLN A 72 13.36 -11.61 -18.91
CA GLN A 72 13.67 -10.93 -17.67
C GLN A 72 14.58 -11.84 -16.84
N LEU A 73 15.73 -11.32 -16.42
CA LEU A 73 16.57 -11.99 -15.42
C LEU A 73 15.82 -11.90 -14.07
N PRO A 74 15.33 -13.02 -13.49
CA PRO A 74 14.53 -12.98 -12.27
C PRO A 74 15.28 -12.33 -11.11
N ILE A 75 16.60 -12.54 -11.04
CA ILE A 75 17.49 -11.98 -10.04
C ILE A 75 17.52 -10.43 -10.10
N MET A 76 17.51 -9.83 -11.30
CA MET A 76 17.43 -8.38 -11.51
C MET A 76 16.06 -7.82 -11.14
N ALA A 77 15.01 -8.56 -11.43
CA ALA A 77 13.65 -8.19 -11.02
C ALA A 77 13.53 -8.10 -9.49
N GLU A 78 14.05 -9.10 -8.79
CA GLU A 78 14.04 -9.18 -7.34
C GLU A 78 14.91 -8.09 -6.70
N ALA A 79 16.11 -7.82 -7.24
CA ALA A 79 16.96 -6.76 -6.73
C ALA A 79 16.29 -5.38 -6.80
N VAL A 80 15.63 -5.06 -7.92
CA VAL A 80 14.87 -3.81 -8.05
C VAL A 80 13.77 -3.74 -6.98
N GLN A 81 13.09 -4.86 -6.69
CA GLN A 81 12.08 -4.92 -5.64
C GLN A 81 12.69 -4.69 -4.24
N CYS A 82 13.83 -5.31 -3.93
CA CYS A 82 14.58 -5.08 -2.69
C CYS A 82 14.97 -3.60 -2.52
N ILE A 83 15.55 -2.98 -3.56
CA ILE A 83 15.98 -1.57 -3.57
C ILE A 83 14.80 -0.64 -3.28
N ARG A 84 13.66 -0.87 -3.95
CA ARG A 84 12.44 -0.09 -3.71
C ARG A 84 11.87 -0.28 -2.31
N ALA A 85 11.95 -1.48 -1.77
CA ALA A 85 11.50 -1.78 -0.41
C ALA A 85 12.25 -0.96 0.65
N GLU A 86 13.53 -0.67 0.41
CA GLU A 86 14.34 0.21 1.26
C GLU A 86 14.03 1.70 1.06
N GLY A 87 13.12 2.05 0.15
CA GLY A 87 12.69 3.42 -0.13
C GLY A 87 13.55 4.15 -1.17
N LEU A 88 14.47 3.46 -1.84
CA LEU A 88 15.28 4.05 -2.89
C LEU A 88 14.49 4.16 -4.21
N LYS A 89 14.67 5.28 -4.90
CA LYS A 89 14.13 5.49 -6.24
C LYS A 89 14.91 4.66 -7.27
N THR A 90 14.22 4.24 -8.31
CA THR A 90 14.75 3.35 -9.35
C THR A 90 14.40 3.89 -10.72
N ALA A 91 15.36 3.87 -11.65
CA ALA A 91 15.14 4.25 -13.03
C ALA A 91 15.62 3.19 -14.00
N LEU A 92 14.95 3.14 -15.16
CA LEU A 92 15.36 2.32 -16.30
C LEU A 92 15.76 3.23 -17.47
N LEU A 93 17.04 3.20 -17.83
CA LEU A 93 17.62 3.97 -18.93
C LEU A 93 17.86 3.06 -20.14
N ARG A 94 16.92 3.01 -21.07
CA ARG A 94 16.87 2.00 -22.15
C ARG A 94 17.44 2.52 -23.47
N SER A 95 18.31 1.71 -24.08
CA SER A 95 18.87 1.94 -25.41
C SER A 95 18.08 1.29 -26.56
N ASN A 96 17.05 0.48 -26.30
CA ASN A 96 16.60 -0.52 -27.27
C ASN A 96 15.55 -0.07 -28.32
N PHE A 97 15.76 -0.71 -29.48
CA PHE A 97 15.10 -0.86 -30.78
C PHE A 97 13.59 -0.59 -30.91
N CYS A 98 13.22 0.05 -32.03
CA CYS A 98 11.86 0.33 -32.47
C CYS A 98 11.29 -0.86 -33.26
N LEU A 99 10.15 -1.40 -32.84
CA LEU A 99 9.36 -2.32 -33.68
C LEU A 99 8.63 -1.53 -34.77
N LEU A 100 8.39 -2.16 -35.93
CA LEU A 100 7.64 -1.63 -37.07
C LEU A 100 6.28 -0.97 -36.70
N ASN A 101 5.70 -1.31 -35.54
CA ASN A 101 4.38 -0.86 -35.12
C ASN A 101 4.38 0.28 -34.08
N ARG A 102 5.52 0.95 -33.80
CA ARG A 102 5.65 2.05 -32.80
C ARG A 102 5.27 1.71 -31.34
N GLU A 103 4.92 0.47 -31.02
CA GLU A 103 4.65 0.04 -29.64
C GLU A 103 5.96 -0.29 -28.91
N SER A 104 6.13 0.28 -27.72
CA SER A 104 7.23 -0.03 -26.80
C SER A 104 7.04 -1.45 -26.25
N PHE A 105 7.96 -2.36 -26.57
CA PHE A 105 7.96 -3.72 -26.04
C PHE A 105 8.33 -3.66 -24.54
N LEU A 106 7.36 -3.89 -23.64
CA LEU A 106 7.59 -3.97 -22.20
C LEU A 106 7.00 -5.27 -21.65
N PRO A 107 7.83 -6.31 -21.45
CA PRO A 107 7.50 -7.43 -20.57
C PRO A 107 7.89 -7.12 -19.11
N LEU A 108 8.44 -5.93 -18.82
CA LEU A 108 8.79 -5.46 -17.49
C LEU A 108 7.61 -4.70 -16.89
N ASP A 109 7.26 -5.06 -15.66
CA ASP A 109 6.21 -4.36 -14.94
C ASP A 109 6.66 -2.92 -14.63
N ARG A 110 6.05 -1.95 -15.31
CA ARG A 110 6.34 -0.51 -15.16
C ARG A 110 6.29 -0.06 -13.70
N LYS A 111 5.53 -0.77 -12.85
CA LYS A 111 5.42 -0.48 -11.41
C LYS A 111 6.76 -0.54 -10.65
N HIS A 112 7.78 -1.16 -11.23
CA HIS A 112 9.09 -1.32 -10.61
C HIS A 112 10.07 -0.18 -10.86
N PHE A 113 9.72 0.84 -11.65
CA PHE A 113 10.60 1.98 -11.91
C PHE A 113 9.84 3.29 -11.74
N ASP A 114 10.42 4.23 -11.01
CA ASP A 114 9.84 5.58 -10.82
C ASP A 114 10.02 6.42 -12.09
N VAL A 115 11.13 6.19 -12.79
CA VAL A 115 11.46 6.87 -14.04
C VAL A 115 11.85 5.83 -15.08
N MET A 116 11.25 5.93 -16.27
CA MET A 116 11.72 5.18 -17.43
C MET A 116 12.04 6.17 -18.53
N ILE A 117 13.26 6.08 -19.06
CA ILE A 117 13.70 6.88 -20.19
C ILE A 117 13.99 5.94 -21.35
N GLU A 118 13.32 6.22 -22.45
CA GLU A 118 13.54 5.57 -23.74
C GLU A 118 14.37 6.53 -24.58
N CYS A 119 15.67 6.23 -24.75
CA CYS A 119 16.65 7.09 -25.42
C CYS A 119 16.13 7.66 -26.76
N TYR A 120 15.48 6.83 -27.57
CA TYR A 120 14.95 7.24 -28.88
C TYR A 120 13.86 8.33 -28.81
N ARG A 121 13.02 8.34 -27.77
CA ARG A 121 11.93 9.33 -27.65
C ARG A 121 12.45 10.71 -27.27
N GLU A 122 13.57 10.73 -26.58
CA GLU A 122 14.23 11.95 -26.13
C GLU A 122 15.27 12.46 -27.15
N GLY A 123 15.48 11.76 -28.27
CA GLY A 123 16.47 12.12 -29.29
C GLY A 123 17.92 12.07 -28.79
N MET A 124 18.19 11.30 -27.74
CA MET A 124 19.47 11.25 -27.03
C MET A 124 19.83 9.80 -26.73
N HIS A 125 21.10 9.41 -26.85
CA HIS A 125 21.55 8.03 -26.67
C HIS A 125 22.68 7.96 -25.63
N LYS A 126 22.81 6.83 -24.91
CA LYS A 126 24.02 6.57 -24.14
C LYS A 126 25.20 6.39 -25.13
N PRO A 127 26.38 7.01 -24.89
CA PRO A 127 26.84 7.61 -23.64
C PRO A 127 26.72 9.15 -23.52
N ASP A 128 25.83 9.82 -24.27
CA ASP A 128 25.65 11.28 -24.18
C ASP A 128 25.34 11.74 -22.73
N PRO A 129 26.16 12.61 -22.12
CA PRO A 129 25.95 13.08 -20.74
C PRO A 129 24.56 13.67 -20.46
N ARG A 130 23.88 14.21 -21.48
CA ARG A 130 22.55 14.81 -21.35
C ARG A 130 21.48 13.80 -20.95
N ILE A 131 21.60 12.54 -21.38
CA ILE A 131 20.60 11.51 -21.07
C ILE A 131 20.62 11.10 -19.59
N TYR A 132 21.81 11.08 -18.99
CA TYR A 132 21.99 10.81 -17.57
C TYR A 132 21.50 11.98 -16.71
N LYS A 133 21.77 13.23 -17.13
CA LYS A 133 21.25 14.44 -16.46
C LYS A 133 19.73 14.47 -16.46
N LEU A 134 19.09 14.17 -17.60
CA LEU A 134 17.63 14.06 -17.70
C LEU A 134 17.07 12.99 -16.75
N CYS A 135 17.75 11.84 -16.65
CA CYS A 135 17.37 10.77 -15.72
C CYS A 135 17.41 11.22 -14.26
N LEU A 136 18.51 11.87 -13.86
CA LEU A 136 18.70 12.41 -12.51
C LEU A 136 17.67 13.51 -12.19
N GLU A 137 17.39 14.39 -13.13
CA GLU A 137 16.37 15.43 -12.99
C GLU A 137 14.97 14.83 -12.78
N ARG A 138 14.56 13.86 -13.60
CA ARG A 138 13.27 13.17 -13.44
C ARG A 138 13.20 12.36 -12.15
N LEU A 139 14.31 11.80 -11.68
CA LEU A 139 14.40 11.12 -10.39
C LEU A 139 14.36 12.11 -9.22
N GLY A 140 14.75 13.38 -9.44
CA GLY A 140 15.04 14.32 -8.37
C GLY A 140 16.21 13.84 -7.50
N ALA A 141 17.28 13.34 -8.13
CA ALA A 141 18.45 12.79 -7.46
C ALA A 141 19.75 13.48 -7.94
N GLN A 142 20.74 13.57 -7.06
CA GLN A 142 22.07 14.08 -7.35
C GLN A 142 22.96 12.96 -7.93
N PRO A 143 23.97 13.29 -8.75
CA PRO A 143 24.89 12.28 -9.27
C PRO A 143 25.58 11.47 -8.17
N ARG A 144 26.06 12.14 -7.12
CA ARG A 144 26.82 11.55 -6.01
C ARG A 144 26.06 10.54 -5.14
N GLU A 145 24.73 10.57 -5.18
CA GLU A 145 23.85 9.64 -4.45
C GLU A 145 23.25 8.56 -5.37
N SER A 146 23.67 8.54 -6.63
CA SER A 146 23.14 7.64 -7.64
C SER A 146 24.13 6.54 -8.00
N ILE A 147 23.61 5.35 -8.30
CA ILE A 147 24.38 4.20 -8.81
C ILE A 147 23.82 3.83 -10.18
N PHE A 148 24.70 3.66 -11.17
CA PHE A 148 24.35 3.28 -12.53
C PHE A 148 24.94 1.91 -12.91
N LEU A 149 24.07 1.01 -13.37
CA LEU A 149 24.41 -0.34 -13.80
C LEU A 149 24.31 -0.42 -15.33
N ASP A 150 25.38 -0.85 -15.99
CA ASP A 150 25.41 -1.10 -17.44
C ASP A 150 26.48 -2.14 -17.76
N HIS A 151 26.36 -2.81 -18.91
CA HIS A 151 27.36 -3.76 -19.40
C HIS A 151 28.46 -3.06 -20.22
N SER A 152 28.17 -1.89 -20.79
CA SER A 152 29.10 -1.13 -21.62
C SER A 152 29.99 -0.21 -20.79
N SER A 153 31.30 -0.45 -20.83
CA SER A 153 32.30 0.40 -20.16
C SER A 153 32.22 1.88 -20.59
N GLN A 154 31.94 2.16 -21.87
CA GLN A 154 31.80 3.54 -22.36
C GLN A 154 30.62 4.28 -21.72
N ASN A 155 29.51 3.57 -21.48
CA ASN A 155 28.35 4.14 -20.79
C ASN A 155 28.69 4.44 -19.33
N LEU A 156 29.41 3.53 -18.67
CA LEU A 156 29.84 3.71 -17.28
C LEU A 156 30.85 4.86 -17.14
N GLU A 157 31.80 4.99 -18.06
CA GLU A 157 32.76 6.11 -18.03
C GLU A 157 32.06 7.46 -18.14
N ALA A 158 31.09 7.61 -19.05
CA ALA A 158 30.32 8.84 -19.17
C ALA A 158 29.46 9.14 -17.93
N ALA A 159 28.86 8.12 -17.32
CA ALA A 159 28.13 8.28 -16.06
C ALA A 159 29.06 8.68 -14.90
N ALA A 160 30.24 8.06 -14.81
CA ALA A 160 31.24 8.34 -13.79
C ALA A 160 31.80 9.77 -13.90
N GLN A 161 31.98 10.30 -15.11
CA GLN A 161 32.37 11.70 -15.35
C GLN A 161 31.36 12.71 -14.78
N LEU A 162 30.10 12.32 -14.62
CA LEU A 162 29.06 13.14 -13.97
C LEU A 162 29.07 13.01 -12.44
N GLY A 163 29.89 12.13 -11.87
CA GLY A 163 29.94 11.83 -10.44
C GLY A 163 28.99 10.73 -9.98
N ILE A 164 28.43 9.94 -10.92
CA ILE A 164 27.57 8.79 -10.61
C ILE A 164 28.45 7.58 -10.28
N LYS A 165 28.14 6.83 -9.21
CA LYS A 165 28.81 5.55 -8.96
C LYS A 165 28.40 4.54 -10.02
N THR A 166 29.33 3.72 -10.49
CA THR A 166 29.06 2.76 -11.57
C THR A 166 29.36 1.34 -11.14
N VAL A 167 28.56 0.40 -11.64
CA VAL A 167 28.75 -1.04 -11.45
C VAL A 167 28.65 -1.70 -12.82
N LYS A 168 29.70 -2.43 -13.21
CA LYS A 168 29.74 -3.11 -14.50
C LYS A 168 29.05 -4.47 -14.40
N VAL A 169 28.06 -4.69 -15.26
CA VAL A 169 27.29 -5.94 -15.28
C VAL A 169 27.83 -6.85 -16.39
N ASP A 170 28.96 -7.49 -16.13
CA ASP A 170 29.46 -8.61 -16.96
C ASP A 170 28.87 -9.95 -16.48
N ASP A 171 28.86 -10.13 -15.15
CA ASP A 171 28.24 -11.25 -14.45
C ASP A 171 27.23 -10.70 -13.42
N PRO A 172 25.95 -11.11 -13.46
CA PRO A 172 24.94 -10.61 -12.54
C PRO A 172 25.25 -10.88 -11.06
N GLU A 173 25.84 -12.01 -10.69
CA GLU A 173 26.11 -12.34 -9.28
C GLU A 173 27.24 -11.49 -8.70
N VAL A 174 28.29 -11.24 -9.49
CA VAL A 174 29.41 -10.38 -9.07
C VAL A 174 28.94 -8.93 -8.94
N ALA A 175 28.21 -8.43 -9.93
CA ALA A 175 27.64 -7.07 -9.90
C ALA A 175 26.70 -6.87 -8.70
N PHE A 176 26.01 -7.92 -8.27
CA PHE A 176 25.10 -7.85 -7.11
C PHE A 176 25.85 -7.72 -5.81
N LYS A 177 26.92 -8.50 -5.60
CA LYS A 177 27.74 -8.38 -4.39
C LYS A 177 28.38 -6.99 -4.27
N GLU A 178 28.81 -6.43 -5.40
CA GLU A 178 29.31 -5.05 -5.45
C GLU A 178 28.21 -4.05 -5.10
N LEU A 179 27.02 -4.21 -5.69
CA LEU A 179 25.89 -3.34 -5.41
C LEU A 179 25.40 -3.45 -3.95
N GLU A 180 25.30 -4.65 -3.38
CA GLU A 180 25.00 -4.89 -1.97
C GLU A 180 26.00 -4.20 -1.04
N THR A 181 27.29 -4.17 -1.43
CA THR A 181 28.33 -3.48 -0.67
C THR A 181 28.11 -1.96 -0.68
N TYR A 182 27.68 -1.39 -1.80
CA TYR A 182 27.35 0.04 -1.87
C TYR A 182 26.05 0.41 -1.16
N LEU A 183 25.06 -0.47 -1.20
CA LEU A 183 23.73 -0.23 -0.64
C LEU A 183 23.64 -0.56 0.86
N GLY A 184 24.47 -1.49 1.36
CA GLY A 184 24.48 -1.90 2.76
C GLY A 184 23.34 -2.85 3.15
N PHE A 185 22.64 -3.45 2.20
CA PHE A 185 21.55 -4.41 2.43
C PHE A 185 21.51 -5.49 1.33
N PRO A 186 20.97 -6.69 1.63
CA PRO A 186 20.90 -7.78 0.65
C PRO A 186 19.88 -7.51 -0.45
N LEU A 187 20.19 -7.93 -1.68
CA LEU A 187 19.37 -7.78 -2.88
C LEU A 187 18.55 -9.03 -3.23
N GLN A 188 18.65 -10.08 -2.42
CA GLN A 188 17.89 -11.32 -2.55
C GLN A 188 17.01 -11.58 -1.31
N GLY A 189 15.98 -12.40 -1.48
CA GLY A 189 15.02 -12.71 -0.42
C GLY A 189 14.00 -11.60 -0.24
N PHE A 190 13.54 -10.99 -1.33
CA PHE A 190 12.50 -9.97 -1.30
C PHE A 190 11.22 -10.56 -0.67
N VAL A 191 10.70 -9.85 0.31
CA VAL A 191 9.37 -10.14 0.87
C VAL A 191 8.52 -8.89 0.72
N PRO A 192 7.38 -8.95 0.00
CA PRO A 192 6.52 -7.80 -0.21
C PRO A 192 6.21 -7.05 1.08
N TYR A 193 6.19 -5.71 0.99
CA TYR A 193 5.88 -4.80 2.11
C TYR A 193 6.92 -4.77 3.25
N THR A 194 8.05 -5.47 3.11
CA THR A 194 9.13 -5.49 4.11
C THR A 194 10.38 -4.77 3.61
N ARG A 195 11.22 -4.37 4.57
CA ARG A 195 12.53 -3.75 4.37
C ARG A 195 13.52 -4.27 5.42
N SER A 196 14.75 -3.81 5.35
CA SER A 196 15.80 -4.12 6.30
C SER A 196 15.49 -3.51 7.67
N LEU A 197 16.01 -4.14 8.73
CA LEU A 197 15.81 -3.66 10.09
C LEU A 197 16.43 -2.27 10.23
N ARG A 198 15.70 -1.33 10.85
CA ARG A 198 16.29 -0.04 11.22
C ARG A 198 17.49 -0.26 12.16
N PRO A 199 18.60 0.47 11.99
CA PRO A 199 19.78 0.33 12.85
C PRO A 199 19.49 0.52 14.35
N SER A 200 18.47 1.32 14.70
CA SER A 200 18.03 1.56 16.07
C SER A 200 17.21 0.41 16.69
N THR A 201 16.88 -0.63 15.93
CA THR A 201 16.05 -1.75 16.36
C THR A 201 16.89 -3.02 16.40
N GLU A 202 17.53 -3.29 17.53
CA GLU A 202 18.26 -4.53 17.73
C GLU A 202 17.29 -5.64 18.18
N ILE A 203 17.20 -6.71 17.39
CA ILE A 203 16.47 -7.92 17.76
C ILE A 203 17.49 -9.02 18.05
N PRO A 204 17.59 -9.51 19.30
CA PRO A 204 18.53 -10.57 19.66
C PRO A 204 18.22 -11.88 18.92
N LYS A 205 18.90 -12.11 17.79
CA LYS A 205 18.61 -13.23 16.87
C LYS A 205 18.77 -14.59 17.51
N ASP A 206 19.72 -14.78 18.42
CA ASP A 206 19.97 -16.06 19.07
C ASP A 206 18.87 -16.42 20.08
N TYR A 207 18.40 -15.46 20.87
CA TYR A 207 17.26 -15.66 21.76
C TYR A 207 15.97 -15.91 20.98
N LEU A 208 15.76 -15.16 19.89
CA LEU A 208 14.63 -15.40 18.99
C LEU A 208 14.69 -16.82 18.38
N ARG A 209 15.86 -17.25 17.90
CA ARG A 209 16.05 -18.60 17.34
C ARG A 209 15.66 -19.66 18.35
N LYS A 210 16.20 -19.60 19.57
CA LYS A 210 15.90 -20.56 20.65
C LYS A 210 14.42 -20.58 20.99
N TYR A 211 13.77 -19.41 21.01
CA TYR A 211 12.33 -19.33 21.23
C TYR A 211 11.53 -19.98 20.09
N LEU A 212 11.92 -19.76 18.83
CA LEU A 212 11.27 -20.36 17.66
C LEU A 212 11.42 -21.88 17.62
N GLU A 213 12.59 -22.42 17.96
CA GLU A 213 12.83 -23.87 18.08
C GLU A 213 11.85 -24.50 19.08
N ASN A 214 11.67 -23.87 20.25
CA ASN A 214 10.72 -24.34 21.26
C ASN A 214 9.26 -24.27 20.79
N VAL A 215 8.87 -23.21 20.08
CA VAL A 215 7.47 -22.99 19.66
C VAL A 215 7.09 -23.86 18.46
N LEU A 216 8.01 -24.07 17.51
CA LEU A 216 7.74 -24.75 16.25
C LEU A 216 8.11 -26.23 16.26
N SER A 217 8.57 -26.76 17.40
CA SER A 217 9.14 -28.10 17.59
C SER A 217 10.52 -28.27 16.92
N ASP A 218 11.37 -29.14 17.48
CA ASP A 218 12.79 -29.39 17.11
C ASP A 218 13.07 -29.76 15.63
N GLN A 219 12.06 -29.86 14.77
CA GLN A 219 12.19 -30.14 13.34
C GLN A 219 12.37 -28.88 12.49
N ALA A 220 12.09 -27.70 13.03
CA ALA A 220 12.31 -26.43 12.33
C ALA A 220 13.79 -26.03 12.42
N THR A 221 14.64 -26.60 11.57
CA THR A 221 16.04 -26.18 11.42
C THR A 221 16.20 -25.39 10.13
N GLY A 222 16.75 -24.16 10.21
CA GLY A 222 17.03 -23.38 9.01
C GLY A 222 17.53 -21.96 9.29
N PRO A 223 17.94 -21.23 8.23
CA PRO A 223 18.39 -19.86 8.37
C PRO A 223 17.26 -18.96 8.88
N LEU A 224 17.58 -18.13 9.87
CA LEU A 224 16.67 -17.10 10.40
C LEU A 224 16.81 -15.83 9.55
N VAL A 225 15.79 -15.52 8.76
CA VAL A 225 15.70 -14.24 8.04
C VAL A 225 14.72 -13.34 8.77
N LEU A 226 15.16 -12.12 9.06
CA LEU A 226 14.38 -11.14 9.81
C LEU A 226 14.32 -9.84 9.01
N ARG A 227 13.11 -9.39 8.70
CA ARG A 227 12.83 -8.13 7.98
C ARG A 227 11.79 -7.33 8.75
N GLN A 228 11.75 -6.02 8.55
CA GLN A 228 10.77 -5.14 9.18
C GLN A 228 9.68 -4.77 8.18
N PHE A 229 8.41 -4.72 8.59
CA PHE A 229 7.39 -4.15 7.71
C PHE A 229 7.60 -2.64 7.56
N GLY A 230 7.66 -2.17 6.31
CA GLY A 230 8.16 -0.83 5.97
C GLY A 230 7.11 0.27 6.01
N HIS A 231 5.83 -0.06 6.20
CA HIS A 231 4.72 0.85 5.92
C HIS A 231 3.80 1.08 7.14
N GLY A 232 3.44 2.35 7.38
CA GLY A 232 2.48 2.77 8.42
C GLY A 232 3.02 2.76 9.85
N GLU A 233 2.10 2.74 10.82
CA GLU A 233 2.37 2.69 12.27
C GLU A 233 2.96 1.34 12.76
N CYS A 234 3.25 0.41 11.85
CA CYS A 234 3.73 -0.95 12.13
C CYS A 234 5.23 -1.01 12.48
N THR A 235 5.76 -0.02 13.19
CA THR A 235 7.20 0.07 13.52
C THR A 235 7.71 -1.11 14.36
N GLN A 236 6.81 -1.83 15.03
CA GLN A 236 7.10 -2.98 15.90
C GLN A 236 6.64 -4.32 15.31
N THR A 237 6.44 -4.39 13.98
CA THR A 237 6.02 -5.63 13.29
C THR A 237 7.11 -6.11 12.34
N TYR A 238 7.49 -7.38 12.46
CA TYR A 238 8.63 -7.97 11.78
C TYR A 238 8.22 -9.24 11.05
N TYR A 239 8.72 -9.40 9.83
CA TYR A 239 8.65 -10.65 9.10
C TYR A 239 9.78 -11.56 9.57
N VAL A 240 9.45 -12.81 9.89
CA VAL A 240 10.39 -13.83 10.35
C VAL A 240 10.27 -15.05 9.45
N LYS A 241 11.33 -15.41 8.74
CA LYS A 241 11.44 -16.72 8.09
C LYS A 241 12.35 -17.60 8.92
N PHE A 242 11.88 -18.79 9.27
CA PHE A 242 12.66 -19.79 10.00
C PHE A 242 12.42 -21.17 9.38
N GLY A 243 13.44 -21.68 8.68
CA GLY A 243 13.28 -22.83 7.79
C GLY A 243 12.25 -22.51 6.68
N ASP A 244 11.27 -23.39 6.52
CA ASP A 244 10.18 -23.24 5.54
C ASP A 244 8.98 -22.43 6.08
N ARG A 245 9.01 -22.00 7.35
CA ARG A 245 7.92 -21.24 7.97
C ARG A 245 8.12 -19.74 7.78
N SER A 246 7.08 -19.07 7.30
CA SER A 246 6.97 -17.61 7.26
C SER A 246 6.01 -17.13 8.35
N LEU A 247 6.51 -16.28 9.24
CA LEU A 247 5.81 -15.79 10.41
C LEU A 247 5.85 -14.26 10.48
N VAL A 248 4.97 -13.70 11.29
CA VAL A 248 5.00 -12.30 11.68
C VAL A 248 5.18 -12.24 13.20
N LEU A 249 6.16 -11.46 13.62
CA LEU A 249 6.45 -11.16 15.02
C LEU A 249 6.01 -9.73 15.30
N LYS A 250 5.14 -9.56 16.30
CA LYS A 250 4.69 -8.24 16.74
C LYS A 250 5.10 -7.98 18.18
N LYS A 251 5.89 -6.93 18.39
CA LYS A 251 6.40 -6.52 19.71
C LYS A 251 5.55 -5.41 20.29
N GLU A 252 5.53 -5.33 21.62
CA GLU A 252 5.05 -4.14 22.31
C GLU A 252 6.04 -2.97 22.10
N PRO A 253 5.55 -1.73 21.93
CA PRO A 253 6.41 -0.54 21.87
C PRO A 253 7.24 -0.39 23.14
N SER A 254 8.53 -0.09 22.98
CA SER A 254 9.46 0.07 24.11
C SER A 254 9.09 1.21 25.06
N ASP A 255 8.39 2.24 24.57
CA ASP A 255 8.12 3.50 25.29
C ASP A 255 6.66 3.65 25.76
N SER A 256 5.92 2.55 25.97
CA SER A 256 4.50 2.64 26.40
C SER A 256 4.38 3.27 27.81
N PRO A 257 3.65 4.40 27.98
CA PRO A 257 3.46 5.05 29.28
C PRO A 257 2.43 4.34 30.17
N HIS A 258 1.77 3.30 29.66
CA HIS A 258 0.84 2.46 30.42
C HIS A 258 1.59 1.25 31.03
N PRO A 259 1.13 0.70 32.17
CA PRO A 259 1.68 -0.53 32.73
C PRO A 259 1.73 -1.60 31.62
N SER A 260 2.94 -2.05 31.29
CA SER A 260 3.24 -2.76 30.04
C SER A 260 2.74 -4.22 30.07
N GLY A 261 2.31 -4.75 28.91
CA GLY A 261 1.76 -6.10 28.74
C GLY A 261 0.32 -6.22 28.21
N PRO A 262 -0.64 -5.33 28.55
CA PRO A 262 -2.05 -5.52 28.18
C PRO A 262 -2.34 -5.47 26.68
N ALA A 263 -1.63 -4.63 25.91
CA ALA A 263 -2.00 -4.37 24.51
C ALA A 263 -1.73 -5.58 23.60
N VAL A 264 -0.52 -6.14 23.66
CA VAL A 264 -0.13 -7.33 22.90
C VAL A 264 -0.91 -8.56 23.36
N ARG A 265 -1.08 -8.74 24.69
CA ARG A 265 -1.89 -9.85 25.23
C ARG A 265 -3.34 -9.77 24.76
N ARG A 266 -3.95 -8.57 24.80
CA ARG A 266 -5.32 -8.33 24.33
C ARG A 266 -5.47 -8.62 22.85
N GLU A 267 -4.55 -8.12 22.03
CA GLU A 267 -4.57 -8.37 20.58
C GLU A 267 -4.40 -9.86 20.26
N TYR A 268 -3.46 -10.56 20.91
CA TYR A 268 -3.29 -12.01 20.77
C TYR A 268 -4.58 -12.76 21.11
N ARG A 269 -5.23 -12.41 22.23
CA ARG A 269 -6.50 -13.02 22.67
C ARG A 269 -7.63 -12.79 21.65
N VAL A 270 -7.77 -11.56 21.15
CA VAL A 270 -8.78 -11.21 20.14
C VAL A 270 -8.53 -11.99 18.84
N LEU A 271 -7.32 -11.98 18.32
CA LEU A 271 -6.96 -12.71 17.10
C LEU A 271 -7.23 -14.21 17.24
N LYS A 272 -6.86 -14.81 18.37
CA LYS A 272 -7.12 -16.23 18.64
C LYS A 272 -8.62 -16.56 18.61
N ALA A 273 -9.42 -15.80 19.37
CA ALA A 273 -10.85 -16.02 19.46
C ALA A 273 -11.57 -15.81 18.11
N LEU A 274 -11.16 -14.80 17.34
CA LEU A 274 -11.73 -14.52 16.02
C LEU A 274 -11.37 -15.59 14.98
N SER A 275 -10.13 -16.09 15.02
CA SER A 275 -9.68 -17.19 14.18
C SER A 275 -10.50 -18.46 14.45
N GLU A 276 -10.69 -18.80 15.73
CA GLU A 276 -11.51 -19.93 16.17
C GLU A 276 -13.00 -19.75 15.80
N ALA A 277 -13.49 -18.51 15.75
CA ALA A 277 -14.85 -18.16 15.30
C ALA A 277 -15.01 -18.12 13.77
N GLY A 278 -13.96 -18.40 12.98
CA GLY A 278 -14.02 -18.45 11.52
C GLY A 278 -13.94 -17.08 10.82
N VAL A 279 -13.52 -16.04 11.54
CA VAL A 279 -13.17 -14.75 10.92
C VAL A 279 -11.79 -14.88 10.28
N PRO A 280 -11.59 -14.40 9.03
CA PRO A 280 -10.28 -14.47 8.38
C PRO A 280 -9.32 -13.47 9.04
N VAL A 281 -8.60 -13.93 10.06
CA VAL A 281 -7.52 -13.20 10.74
C VAL A 281 -6.26 -14.08 10.76
N PRO A 282 -5.06 -13.52 10.91
CA PRO A 282 -3.85 -14.33 11.01
C PRO A 282 -3.90 -15.28 12.21
N THR A 283 -3.61 -16.56 11.99
CA THR A 283 -3.52 -17.55 13.06
C THR A 283 -2.38 -17.17 14.01
N VAL A 284 -2.68 -16.93 15.28
CA VAL A 284 -1.66 -16.70 16.29
C VAL A 284 -1.09 -18.02 16.81
N LEU A 285 0.23 -18.07 16.95
CA LEU A 285 0.95 -19.30 17.31
C LEU A 285 1.37 -19.31 18.78
N ALA A 286 2.01 -18.23 19.23
CA ALA A 286 2.54 -18.15 20.59
C ALA A 286 2.61 -16.71 21.10
N LEU A 287 2.37 -16.54 22.40
CA LEU A 287 2.56 -15.28 23.13
C LEU A 287 3.74 -15.46 24.10
N CYS A 288 4.72 -14.57 24.02
CA CYS A 288 5.83 -14.49 24.96
C CYS A 288 5.68 -13.24 25.81
N GLU A 289 5.50 -13.43 27.12
CA GLU A 289 5.42 -12.33 28.08
C GLU A 289 6.75 -12.12 28.81
N ASP A 290 7.69 -13.05 28.64
CA ASP A 290 9.03 -12.97 29.22
C ASP A 290 9.91 -11.96 28.46
N ARG A 291 10.16 -10.84 29.14
CA ARG A 291 11.01 -9.76 28.62
C ARG A 291 12.46 -10.16 28.47
N SER A 292 12.92 -11.24 29.11
CA SER A 292 14.29 -11.72 28.96
C SER A 292 14.62 -12.16 27.53
N THR A 293 13.60 -12.50 26.73
CA THR A 293 13.81 -13.00 25.35
C THR A 293 14.12 -11.86 24.38
N LEU A 294 13.25 -10.84 24.28
CA LEU A 294 13.38 -9.75 23.30
C LEU A 294 13.25 -8.33 23.91
N GLY A 295 13.31 -8.19 25.23
CA GLY A 295 13.18 -6.91 25.95
C GLY A 295 11.73 -6.46 26.19
N THR A 296 10.79 -6.82 25.32
CA THR A 296 9.36 -6.52 25.47
C THR A 296 8.50 -7.75 25.16
N PRO A 297 7.27 -7.85 25.71
CA PRO A 297 6.31 -8.86 25.32
C PRO A 297 6.04 -8.83 23.82
N PHE A 298 5.83 -10.01 23.23
CA PHE A 298 5.58 -10.16 21.81
C PHE A 298 4.73 -11.39 21.53
N TYR A 299 4.11 -11.44 20.36
CA TYR A 299 3.48 -12.66 19.86
C TYR A 299 3.91 -12.97 18.43
N LEU A 300 3.76 -14.25 18.09
CA LEU A 300 3.98 -14.79 16.74
C LEU A 300 2.64 -15.15 16.11
N MET A 301 2.50 -14.85 14.83
CA MET A 301 1.37 -15.27 14.00
C MET A 301 1.85 -15.73 12.62
N GLU A 302 0.98 -16.42 11.90
CA GLU A 302 1.26 -16.84 10.53
C GLU A 302 1.37 -15.63 9.60
N HIS A 303 2.31 -15.69 8.65
CA HIS A 303 2.38 -14.72 7.57
C HIS A 303 1.33 -15.04 6.51
N CYS A 304 0.32 -14.18 6.39
CA CYS A 304 -0.72 -14.29 5.37
C CYS A 304 -0.23 -13.66 4.06
N ALA A 305 0.18 -14.49 3.10
CA ALA A 305 0.61 -14.00 1.79
C ALA A 305 -0.59 -13.51 0.96
N GLY A 306 -0.54 -12.25 0.51
CA GLY A 306 -1.63 -11.66 -0.28
C GLY A 306 -1.36 -10.24 -0.73
N ARG A 307 -2.40 -9.59 -1.27
CA ARG A 307 -2.38 -8.22 -1.78
C ARG A 307 -3.06 -7.28 -0.77
N VAL A 308 -2.42 -6.16 -0.49
CA VAL A 308 -3.00 -5.06 0.29
C VAL A 308 -3.25 -3.88 -0.64
N TYR A 309 -4.49 -3.38 -0.66
CA TYR A 309 -4.88 -2.22 -1.46
C TYR A 309 -4.91 -0.96 -0.60
N ARG A 310 -4.07 0.03 -0.94
CA ARG A 310 -4.08 1.35 -0.27
C ARG A 310 -4.98 2.35 -0.96
N ASP A 311 -5.04 2.25 -2.28
CA ASP A 311 -5.91 3.10 -3.08
C ASP A 311 -7.28 2.46 -3.15
N VAL A 312 -8.26 3.10 -2.50
CA VAL A 312 -9.65 2.66 -2.43
C VAL A 312 -10.34 2.71 -3.80
N SER A 313 -9.79 3.40 -4.79
CA SER A 313 -10.28 3.38 -6.18
C SER A 313 -9.87 2.12 -6.96
N LEU A 314 -8.94 1.31 -6.41
CA LEU A 314 -8.49 0.04 -6.98
C LEU A 314 -8.09 0.13 -8.47
N PRO A 315 -7.19 1.05 -8.85
CA PRO A 315 -6.96 1.43 -10.25
C PRO A 315 -6.43 0.27 -11.12
N ALA A 316 -5.73 -0.70 -10.51
CA ALA A 316 -5.17 -1.87 -11.19
C ALA A 316 -6.21 -2.96 -11.53
N LEU A 317 -7.46 -2.82 -11.06
CA LEU A 317 -8.53 -3.79 -11.28
C LEU A 317 -9.55 -3.28 -12.31
N GLN A 318 -10.19 -4.23 -12.99
CA GLN A 318 -11.33 -3.94 -13.86
C GLN A 318 -12.59 -3.62 -13.04
N PRO A 319 -13.58 -2.87 -13.57
CA PRO A 319 -14.77 -2.45 -12.82
C PRO A 319 -15.50 -3.60 -12.08
N SER A 320 -15.73 -4.74 -12.75
CA SER A 320 -16.38 -5.90 -12.12
C SER A 320 -15.58 -6.52 -10.97
N GLN A 321 -14.25 -6.46 -11.04
CA GLN A 321 -13.37 -6.94 -9.97
C GLN A 321 -13.40 -6.00 -8.77
N ARG A 322 -13.54 -4.68 -8.98
CA ARG A 322 -13.64 -3.70 -7.89
C ARG A 322 -14.89 -3.94 -7.05
N GLN A 323 -16.04 -4.13 -7.70
CA GLN A 323 -17.28 -4.47 -7.01
C GLN A 323 -17.15 -5.75 -6.16
N ALA A 324 -16.50 -6.79 -6.69
CA ALA A 324 -16.28 -8.03 -5.97
C ALA A 324 -15.36 -7.84 -4.73
N ILE A 325 -14.34 -6.99 -4.81
CA ILE A 325 -13.47 -6.66 -3.68
C ILE A 325 -14.25 -5.95 -2.57
N TYR A 326 -15.10 -4.98 -2.91
CA TYR A 326 -15.95 -4.30 -1.94
C TYR A 326 -16.99 -5.24 -1.31
N ALA A 327 -17.56 -6.17 -2.09
CA ALA A 327 -18.45 -7.20 -1.55
C ALA A 327 -17.73 -8.14 -0.56
N ALA A 328 -16.50 -8.55 -0.87
CA ALA A 328 -15.70 -9.35 0.05
C ALA A 328 -15.35 -8.59 1.35
N MET A 329 -15.08 -7.29 1.24
CA MET A 329 -14.84 -6.40 2.38
C MET A 329 -16.08 -6.30 3.30
N SER A 330 -17.27 -6.05 2.75
CA SER A 330 -18.51 -5.97 3.55
C SER A 330 -18.85 -7.32 4.19
N GLN A 331 -18.65 -8.43 3.46
CA GLN A 331 -18.86 -9.77 3.98
C GLN A 331 -17.97 -10.04 5.21
N VAL A 332 -16.68 -9.71 5.15
CA VAL A 332 -15.78 -9.92 6.30
C VAL A 332 -16.14 -9.02 7.48
N LEU A 333 -16.51 -7.76 7.23
CA LEU A 333 -16.99 -6.89 8.30
C LEU A 333 -18.22 -7.48 9.01
N SER A 334 -19.16 -8.02 8.25
CA SER A 334 -20.33 -8.71 8.81
C SER A 334 -19.95 -9.96 9.62
N LYS A 335 -18.95 -10.72 9.19
CA LYS A 335 -18.44 -11.89 9.94
C LYS A 335 -17.88 -11.48 11.30
N ILE A 336 -17.10 -10.40 11.36
CA ILE A 336 -16.57 -9.85 12.62
C ILE A 336 -17.73 -9.51 13.56
N HIS A 337 -18.72 -8.78 13.05
CA HIS A 337 -19.86 -8.31 13.84
C HIS A 337 -20.85 -9.42 14.22
N SER A 338 -20.77 -10.59 13.57
CA SER A 338 -21.61 -11.76 13.84
C SER A 338 -21.00 -12.74 14.83
N VAL A 339 -19.79 -12.48 15.34
CA VAL A 339 -19.14 -13.36 16.34
C VAL A 339 -19.97 -13.44 17.62
N ASP A 340 -20.27 -14.66 18.06
CA ASP A 340 -20.88 -14.90 19.36
C ASP A 340 -19.86 -14.63 20.47
N LEU A 341 -20.05 -13.52 21.18
CA LEU A 341 -19.14 -13.07 22.24
C LEU A 341 -18.95 -14.09 23.35
N ARG A 342 -19.99 -14.85 23.69
CA ARG A 342 -19.94 -15.86 24.76
C ARG A 342 -19.19 -17.09 24.28
N ALA A 343 -19.53 -17.60 23.10
CA ALA A 343 -18.84 -18.74 22.52
C ALA A 343 -17.34 -18.47 22.28
N ALA A 344 -17.01 -17.25 21.87
CA ALA A 344 -15.62 -16.80 21.65
C ALA A 344 -14.90 -16.35 22.93
N ASN A 345 -15.56 -16.35 24.09
CA ASN A 345 -15.02 -15.86 25.36
C ASN A 345 -14.43 -14.43 25.25
N LEU A 346 -15.17 -13.53 24.61
CA LEU A 346 -14.83 -12.11 24.41
C LEU A 346 -15.76 -11.15 25.19
N GLU A 347 -16.57 -11.70 26.08
CA GLU A 347 -17.59 -10.99 26.86
C GLU A 347 -17.05 -9.88 27.79
N ASP A 348 -15.75 -9.92 28.10
CA ASP A 348 -14.97 -9.02 28.96
C ASP A 348 -13.96 -8.17 28.17
N LEU A 349 -14.03 -8.16 26.83
CA LEU A 349 -13.09 -7.40 25.97
C LEU A 349 -13.21 -5.87 26.17
N GLY A 350 -14.35 -5.40 26.67
CA GLY A 350 -14.65 -4.01 26.97
C GLY A 350 -15.97 -3.87 27.74
N GLU A 351 -16.31 -2.65 28.11
CA GLU A 351 -17.59 -2.37 28.77
C GLU A 351 -18.79 -2.57 27.84
N ARG A 352 -19.91 -3.08 28.38
CA ARG A 352 -21.14 -3.34 27.62
C ARG A 352 -22.07 -2.13 27.59
N GLY A 353 -22.85 -2.00 26.52
CA GLY A 353 -23.84 -0.93 26.33
C GLY A 353 -23.19 0.47 26.23
N ASN A 354 -23.97 1.51 25.92
CA ASN A 354 -23.55 2.92 25.90
C ASN A 354 -22.21 3.22 25.20
N TYR A 355 -21.84 2.42 24.20
CA TYR A 355 -20.56 2.51 23.53
C TYR A 355 -20.37 3.87 22.88
N ILE A 356 -21.37 4.34 22.13
CA ILE A 356 -21.32 5.64 21.45
C ILE A 356 -21.14 6.77 22.46
N GLN A 357 -21.88 6.76 23.57
CA GLN A 357 -21.78 7.78 24.62
C GLN A 357 -20.35 7.83 25.20
N ARG A 358 -19.82 6.68 25.63
CA ARG A 358 -18.46 6.62 26.19
C ARG A 358 -17.40 7.07 25.20
N GLN A 359 -17.56 6.72 23.93
CA GLN A 359 -16.64 7.15 22.89
C GLN A 359 -16.73 8.66 22.68
N VAL A 360 -17.93 9.26 22.60
CA VAL A 360 -18.08 10.73 22.50
C VAL A 360 -17.39 11.42 23.67
N GLU A 361 -17.62 10.97 24.91
CA GLU A 361 -16.96 11.53 26.09
C GLU A 361 -15.43 11.39 26.03
N THR A 362 -14.93 10.23 25.58
CA THR A 362 -13.49 9.94 25.46
C THR A 362 -12.82 10.81 24.41
N TRP A 363 -13.42 10.90 23.21
CA TRP A 363 -12.87 11.67 22.10
C TRP A 363 -12.96 13.18 22.36
N THR A 364 -13.99 13.66 23.05
CA THR A 364 -14.05 15.04 23.53
C THR A 364 -12.89 15.34 24.49
N LYS A 365 -12.64 14.47 25.48
CA LYS A 365 -11.50 14.65 26.40
C LYS A 365 -10.15 14.64 25.66
N GLN A 366 -9.99 13.74 24.69
CA GLN A 366 -8.77 13.65 23.89
C GLN A 366 -8.58 14.89 23.00
N TYR A 367 -9.63 15.35 22.32
CA TYR A 367 -9.63 16.59 21.54
C TYR A 367 -9.16 17.77 22.37
N ARG A 368 -9.75 17.99 23.55
CA ARG A 368 -9.37 19.06 24.47
C ARG A 368 -7.92 18.99 24.93
N ALA A 369 -7.40 17.79 25.18
CA ALA A 369 -6.01 17.61 25.61
C ALA A 369 -5.00 17.97 24.50
N VAL A 370 -5.40 17.84 23.24
CA VAL A 370 -4.55 18.07 22.06
C VAL A 370 -4.94 19.29 21.25
N GLU A 371 -5.82 20.14 21.78
CA GLU A 371 -6.28 21.36 21.13
C GLU A 371 -5.11 22.28 20.80
N THR A 372 -5.00 22.67 19.52
CA THR A 372 -4.01 23.63 19.01
C THR A 372 -4.65 24.98 18.73
N HIS A 373 -5.90 24.98 18.26
CA HIS A 373 -6.76 26.14 18.05
C HIS A 373 -8.23 25.68 18.14
N VAL A 374 -9.14 26.64 18.28
CA VAL A 374 -10.58 26.35 18.36
C VAL A 374 -11.13 26.09 16.96
N ILE A 375 -11.75 24.93 16.77
CA ILE A 375 -12.45 24.57 15.52
C ILE A 375 -13.96 24.72 15.76
N PRO A 376 -14.64 25.73 15.17
CA PRO A 376 -16.06 26.00 15.47
C PRO A 376 -16.99 24.81 15.23
N ALA A 377 -16.71 23.96 14.23
CA ALA A 377 -17.48 22.75 13.98
C ALA A 377 -17.32 21.70 15.08
N MET A 378 -16.12 21.54 15.64
CA MET A 378 -15.89 20.63 16.77
C MET A 378 -16.66 21.09 18.01
N GLU A 379 -16.69 22.40 18.30
CA GLU A 379 -17.48 22.93 19.42
C GLU A 379 -18.96 22.57 19.28
N ARG A 380 -19.53 22.78 18.10
CA ARG A 380 -20.93 22.42 17.83
C ARG A 380 -21.18 20.92 17.93
N LEU A 381 -20.25 20.09 17.46
CA LEU A 381 -20.36 18.63 17.57
C LEU A 381 -20.28 18.14 19.01
N ILE A 382 -19.41 18.73 19.83
CA ILE A 382 -19.27 18.40 21.26
C ILE A 382 -20.57 18.67 22.02
N GLU A 383 -21.30 19.72 21.65
CA GLU A 383 -22.63 20.03 22.21
C GLU A 383 -23.74 19.15 21.61
N TRP A 384 -23.68 18.88 20.30
CA TRP A 384 -24.77 18.21 19.58
C TRP A 384 -24.80 16.70 19.78
N LEU A 385 -23.65 16.01 19.74
CA LEU A 385 -23.56 14.55 19.81
C LEU A 385 -24.23 13.97 21.07
N PRO A 386 -24.04 14.53 22.28
CA PRO A 386 -24.69 14.03 23.49
C PRO A 386 -26.23 14.10 23.48
N LEU A 387 -26.81 14.95 22.64
CA LEU A 387 -28.25 15.17 22.56
C LEU A 387 -28.96 14.28 21.52
N HIS A 388 -28.19 13.55 20.70
CA HIS A 388 -28.70 12.82 19.53
C HIS A 388 -28.26 11.35 19.49
N PHE A 389 -27.94 10.76 20.64
CA PHE A 389 -27.52 9.35 20.69
C PHE A 389 -28.57 8.40 20.09
N PRO A 390 -28.14 7.32 19.40
CA PRO A 390 -29.04 6.27 18.95
C PRO A 390 -29.83 5.67 20.12
N GLU A 391 -31.13 5.44 19.93
CA GLU A 391 -32.02 4.87 20.95
C GLU A 391 -31.65 3.43 21.34
N SER A 392 -31.09 2.68 20.38
CA SER A 392 -30.63 1.31 20.60
C SER A 392 -29.23 1.12 20.04
N GLN A 393 -28.42 0.33 20.76
CA GLN A 393 -27.06 -0.03 20.38
C GLN A 393 -26.90 -1.53 20.53
N LYS A 394 -26.36 -2.19 19.50
CA LYS A 394 -25.90 -3.58 19.64
C LYS A 394 -24.51 -3.60 20.25
N THR A 395 -24.15 -4.70 20.88
CA THR A 395 -22.79 -4.92 21.39
C THR A 395 -22.19 -6.09 20.64
N THR A 396 -21.27 -5.80 19.74
CA THR A 396 -20.49 -6.79 18.98
C THR A 396 -19.00 -6.53 19.18
N VAL A 397 -18.14 -7.43 18.70
CA VAL A 397 -16.75 -7.04 18.45
C VAL A 397 -16.78 -5.93 17.41
N VAL A 398 -16.07 -4.83 17.67
CA VAL A 398 -15.76 -3.80 16.68
C VAL A 398 -14.25 -3.78 16.49
N HIS A 399 -13.81 -3.71 15.24
CA HIS A 399 -12.42 -3.57 14.87
C HIS A 399 -11.88 -2.17 15.26
N GLY A 400 -12.71 -1.13 15.12
CA GLY A 400 -12.38 0.25 15.50
C GLY A 400 -11.61 1.04 14.43
N ASP A 401 -10.99 0.33 13.49
CA ASP A 401 -10.21 0.90 12.36
C ASP A 401 -10.30 0.07 11.06
N PHE A 402 -11.52 -0.39 10.72
CA PHE A 402 -11.70 -1.31 9.60
C PHE A 402 -11.63 -0.58 8.25
N ARG A 403 -10.56 -0.82 7.48
CA ARG A 403 -10.26 -0.10 6.23
C ARG A 403 -9.63 -1.03 5.19
N MET A 404 -9.69 -0.64 3.92
CA MET A 404 -9.16 -1.43 2.78
C MET A 404 -7.67 -1.79 2.94
N ASP A 405 -6.87 -0.87 3.50
CA ASP A 405 -5.42 -1.05 3.72
C ASP A 405 -5.08 -1.95 4.93
N ASN A 406 -6.08 -2.32 5.73
CA ASN A 406 -5.97 -3.31 6.80
C ASN A 406 -6.41 -4.72 6.36
N LEU A 407 -6.73 -4.91 5.07
CA LEU A 407 -7.17 -6.20 4.52
C LEU A 407 -6.10 -6.80 3.61
N VAL A 408 -5.81 -8.07 3.86
CA VAL A 408 -4.98 -8.91 2.97
C VAL A 408 -5.92 -9.72 2.09
N PHE A 409 -5.92 -9.44 0.80
CA PHE A 409 -6.68 -10.16 -0.20
C PHE A 409 -5.86 -11.31 -0.79
N HIS A 410 -6.56 -12.38 -1.20
CA HIS A 410 -5.95 -13.46 -1.96
C HIS A 410 -5.35 -12.87 -3.27
N PRO A 411 -4.17 -13.34 -3.72
CA PRO A 411 -3.53 -12.80 -4.93
C PRO A 411 -4.46 -12.81 -6.15
N ASP A 412 -5.17 -13.90 -6.39
CA ASP A 412 -5.93 -14.08 -7.63
C ASP A 412 -7.46 -14.12 -7.45
N ARG A 413 -7.96 -13.95 -6.22
CA ARG A 413 -9.39 -14.08 -5.90
C ARG A 413 -9.87 -12.88 -5.08
N PRO A 414 -11.11 -12.41 -5.27
CA PRO A 414 -11.68 -11.33 -4.47
C PRO A 414 -12.11 -11.86 -3.10
N GLU A 415 -11.16 -12.36 -2.33
CA GLU A 415 -11.37 -12.98 -1.02
C GLU A 415 -10.39 -12.37 -0.03
N VAL A 416 -10.89 -11.98 1.14
CA VAL A 416 -10.04 -11.49 2.24
C VAL A 416 -9.49 -12.71 2.98
N VAL A 417 -8.17 -12.83 3.02
CA VAL A 417 -7.43 -13.89 3.71
C VAL A 417 -7.15 -13.50 5.16
N ALA A 418 -6.91 -12.22 5.44
CA ALA A 418 -6.66 -11.73 6.79
C ALA A 418 -7.10 -10.28 6.99
N VAL A 419 -7.71 -10.01 8.14
CA VAL A 419 -7.92 -8.66 8.69
C VAL A 419 -6.80 -8.34 9.68
N LEU A 420 -6.12 -7.23 9.46
CA LEU A 420 -5.01 -6.72 10.28
C LEU A 420 -5.47 -5.50 11.09
N GLY A 421 -4.69 -5.05 12.08
CA GLY A 421 -4.92 -3.75 12.72
C GLY A 421 -5.78 -3.77 14.00
N TRP A 422 -5.82 -4.87 14.74
CA TRP A 422 -6.71 -5.10 15.89
C TRP A 422 -6.41 -4.32 17.17
N LYS A 423 -5.44 -3.40 17.15
CA LYS A 423 -5.01 -2.65 18.34
C LYS A 423 -6.13 -1.79 18.96
N LEU A 424 -7.07 -1.32 18.14
CA LEU A 424 -8.20 -0.47 18.56
C LEU A 424 -9.50 -1.26 18.80
N SER A 425 -9.44 -2.59 18.68
CA SER A 425 -10.62 -3.42 18.82
C SER A 425 -11.23 -3.35 20.22
N THR A 426 -12.54 -3.47 20.31
CA THR A 426 -13.29 -3.43 21.57
C THR A 426 -14.70 -4.02 21.38
N LEU A 427 -15.54 -3.95 22.42
CA LEU A 427 -16.97 -4.18 22.30
C LEU A 427 -17.68 -2.85 22.02
N GLY A 428 -18.54 -2.83 20.99
CA GLY A 428 -19.20 -1.60 20.58
C GLY A 428 -20.36 -1.81 19.60
N ASP A 429 -20.89 -0.70 19.11
CA ASP A 429 -21.95 -0.70 18.11
C ASP A 429 -21.35 -0.96 16.71
N PRO A 430 -21.74 -2.05 16.01
CA PRO A 430 -21.19 -2.40 14.71
C PRO A 430 -21.41 -1.34 13.63
N ILE A 431 -22.46 -0.51 13.74
CA ILE A 431 -22.72 0.56 12.77
C ILE A 431 -21.62 1.62 12.83
N SER A 432 -20.99 1.83 13.98
CA SER A 432 -19.86 2.76 14.10
C SER A 432 -18.66 2.33 13.24
N ASP A 433 -18.40 1.03 13.13
CA ASP A 433 -17.35 0.49 12.28
C ASP A 433 -17.71 0.59 10.80
N LEU A 434 -18.98 0.37 10.45
CA LEU A 434 -19.47 0.57 9.09
C LEU A 434 -19.35 2.04 8.65
N ALA A 435 -19.76 2.99 9.50
CA ALA A 435 -19.64 4.42 9.22
C ALA A 435 -18.17 4.85 9.09
N ASN A 436 -17.28 4.35 9.97
CA ASN A 436 -15.84 4.57 9.84
C ASN A 436 -15.30 4.07 8.49
N ASN A 437 -15.73 2.89 8.05
CA ASN A 437 -15.32 2.33 6.77
C ASN A 437 -15.85 3.16 5.58
N CYS A 438 -17.06 3.70 5.69
CA CYS A 438 -17.66 4.57 4.67
C CYS A 438 -17.04 5.99 4.60
N MET A 439 -16.19 6.41 5.55
CA MET A 439 -15.58 7.74 5.52
C MET A 439 -14.80 8.00 4.22
N ALA A 440 -14.15 6.98 3.66
CA ALA A 440 -13.37 7.10 2.43
C ALA A 440 -14.20 7.67 1.25
N TYR A 441 -15.51 7.41 1.20
CA TYR A 441 -16.38 7.96 0.15
C TYR A 441 -16.49 9.48 0.17
N PHE A 442 -16.30 10.08 1.35
CA PHE A 442 -16.50 11.51 1.53
C PHE A 442 -15.19 12.32 1.64
N LEU A 443 -14.03 11.64 1.58
CA LEU A 443 -12.73 12.29 1.65
C LEU A 443 -12.11 12.48 0.25
N PRO A 444 -11.25 13.51 0.05
CA PRO A 444 -10.51 13.68 -1.19
C PRO A 444 -9.61 12.48 -1.56
N PRO A 445 -9.41 12.17 -2.86
CA PRO A 445 -8.53 11.06 -3.29
C PRO A 445 -7.08 11.14 -2.80
N HIS A 446 -6.59 12.36 -2.59
CA HIS A 446 -5.23 12.64 -2.14
C HIS A 446 -5.17 13.08 -0.68
N PHE A 447 -6.21 12.80 0.12
CA PHE A 447 -6.20 13.14 1.54
C PHE A 447 -5.15 12.32 2.30
N ASN A 448 -4.29 13.00 3.06
CA ASN A 448 -3.05 12.43 3.61
C ASN A 448 -3.28 11.29 4.60
N ALA A 449 -4.31 11.40 5.45
CA ALA A 449 -4.59 10.41 6.49
C ALA A 449 -5.35 9.18 5.97
N LEU A 450 -6.25 9.38 5.00
CA LEU A 450 -7.07 8.32 4.41
C LEU A 450 -7.42 8.69 2.97
N ARG A 451 -6.92 7.91 2.00
CA ARG A 451 -7.28 8.10 0.59
C ARG A 451 -8.78 7.91 0.42
N GLY A 452 -9.44 8.89 -0.20
CA GLY A 452 -10.88 8.86 -0.41
C GLY A 452 -11.32 8.73 -1.87
N LEU A 453 -12.61 8.93 -2.09
CA LEU A 453 -13.30 8.80 -3.38
C LEU A 453 -14.19 10.01 -3.70
N TRP A 454 -14.04 11.12 -2.96
CA TRP A 454 -14.87 12.30 -3.16
C TRP A 454 -14.78 12.79 -4.60
N LYS A 455 -15.95 12.97 -5.23
CA LYS A 455 -16.13 13.38 -6.64
C LYS A 455 -15.55 12.42 -7.69
N CYS A 456 -15.18 11.19 -7.33
CA CYS A 456 -14.88 10.16 -8.32
C CYS A 456 -16.17 9.67 -9.00
N ASP A 457 -16.10 9.32 -10.29
CA ASP A 457 -17.20 8.66 -11.00
C ASP A 457 -17.22 7.17 -10.60
N LEU A 458 -17.92 6.88 -9.49
CA LEU A 458 -18.00 5.54 -8.92
C LEU A 458 -18.61 4.52 -9.90
N GLY A 459 -19.60 4.95 -10.69
CA GLY A 459 -20.26 4.11 -11.69
C GLY A 459 -19.30 3.71 -12.81
N HIS A 460 -18.54 4.66 -13.36
CA HIS A 460 -17.49 4.35 -14.34
C HIS A 460 -16.39 3.47 -13.74
N LEU A 461 -16.03 3.71 -12.48
CA LEU A 461 -15.03 2.90 -11.80
C LEU A 461 -15.53 1.49 -11.47
N GLY A 462 -16.84 1.23 -11.37
CA GLY A 462 -17.37 -0.03 -10.83
C GLY A 462 -17.13 -0.20 -9.32
N VAL A 463 -17.02 0.92 -8.61
CA VAL A 463 -16.95 0.96 -7.14
C VAL A 463 -18.36 1.24 -6.63
N PRO A 464 -18.90 0.48 -5.67
CA PRO A 464 -20.24 0.73 -5.15
C PRO A 464 -20.30 2.08 -4.42
N THR A 465 -21.45 2.76 -4.43
CA THR A 465 -21.68 3.95 -3.62
C THR A 465 -21.63 3.63 -2.12
N ALA A 466 -21.50 4.66 -1.27
CA ALA A 466 -21.56 4.47 0.19
C ALA A 466 -22.89 3.80 0.61
N GLU A 467 -23.99 4.19 -0.04
CA GLU A 467 -25.32 3.62 0.17
C GLU A 467 -25.36 2.15 -0.23
N GLU A 468 -24.92 1.81 -1.45
CA GLU A 468 -24.86 0.43 -1.94
C GLU A 468 -23.99 -0.46 -1.06
N TYR A 469 -22.80 0.02 -0.68
CA TYR A 469 -21.88 -0.71 0.18
C TYR A 469 -22.46 -0.93 1.58
N SER A 470 -23.06 0.11 2.18
CA SER A 470 -23.74 -0.03 3.48
C SER A 470 -24.91 -1.00 3.43
N GLN A 471 -25.64 -1.04 2.31
CA GLN A 471 -26.73 -1.99 2.09
C GLN A 471 -26.21 -3.42 1.98
N MET A 472 -25.11 -3.67 1.24
CA MET A 472 -24.48 -5.00 1.17
C MET A 472 -24.14 -5.54 2.56
N TYR A 473 -23.57 -4.70 3.42
CA TYR A 473 -23.29 -5.06 4.81
C TYR A 473 -24.57 -5.38 5.60
N CYS A 474 -25.60 -4.54 5.47
CA CYS A 474 -26.89 -4.72 6.17
C CYS A 474 -27.58 -6.03 5.74
N ASP A 475 -27.54 -6.35 4.45
CA ASP A 475 -28.07 -7.60 3.90
C ASP A 475 -27.36 -8.84 4.48
N HIS A 476 -26.03 -8.80 4.60
CA HIS A 476 -25.26 -9.87 5.23
C HIS A 476 -25.61 -10.05 6.71
N MET A 477 -25.79 -8.94 7.43
CA MET A 477 -26.19 -8.93 8.85
C MET A 477 -27.68 -9.23 9.06
N ARG A 478 -28.48 -9.24 7.99
CA ARG A 478 -29.96 -9.35 8.03
C ARG A 478 -30.60 -8.30 8.93
N VAL A 479 -30.15 -7.05 8.78
CA VAL A 479 -30.66 -5.89 9.50
C VAL A 479 -31.05 -4.80 8.50
N GLU A 480 -31.94 -3.91 8.89
CA GLU A 480 -32.21 -2.70 8.11
C GLU A 480 -31.12 -1.66 8.36
N ARG A 481 -30.90 -0.80 7.35
CA ARG A 481 -29.99 0.33 7.49
C ARG A 481 -30.56 1.31 8.52
N PRO A 482 -29.77 1.78 9.48
CA PRO A 482 -30.26 2.66 10.53
C PRO A 482 -30.76 4.00 9.95
N GLU A 483 -31.93 4.45 10.40
CA GLU A 483 -32.50 5.73 9.96
C GLU A 483 -31.59 6.92 10.32
N ASN A 484 -30.94 6.85 11.48
CA ASN A 484 -29.99 7.85 11.98
C ASN A 484 -28.57 7.64 11.42
N TRP A 485 -28.43 7.13 10.19
CA TRP A 485 -27.14 6.91 9.53
C TRP A 485 -26.23 8.15 9.56
N ASN A 486 -26.80 9.35 9.39
CA ASN A 486 -26.04 10.60 9.40
C ASN A 486 -25.43 10.90 10.77
N PHE A 487 -26.06 10.49 11.89
CA PHE A 487 -25.45 10.57 13.21
C PHE A 487 -24.15 9.76 13.26
N TYR A 488 -24.15 8.52 12.76
CA TYR A 488 -22.96 7.66 12.78
C TYR A 488 -21.84 8.21 11.91
N MET A 489 -22.17 8.79 10.75
CA MET A 489 -21.18 9.48 9.91
C MET A 489 -20.60 10.74 10.59
N ALA A 490 -21.45 11.56 11.22
CA ALA A 490 -21.00 12.72 11.99
C ALA A 490 -20.06 12.31 13.13
N PHE A 491 -20.41 11.24 13.85
CA PHE A 491 -19.58 10.67 14.91
C PHE A 491 -18.25 10.11 14.39
N ALA A 492 -18.24 9.43 13.24
CA ALA A 492 -17.03 8.90 12.61
C ALA A 492 -16.05 10.03 12.24
N PHE A 493 -16.54 11.09 11.58
CA PHE A 493 -15.71 12.24 11.22
C PHE A 493 -15.29 13.07 12.44
N PHE A 494 -16.13 13.20 13.47
CA PHE A 494 -15.75 13.82 14.75
C PHE A 494 -14.52 13.13 15.36
N ARG A 495 -14.49 11.79 15.36
CA ARG A 495 -13.33 11.01 15.82
C ARG A 495 -12.10 11.28 14.96
N LEU A 496 -12.25 11.29 13.64
CA LEU A 496 -11.14 11.55 12.72
C LEU A 496 -10.56 12.95 12.92
N ALA A 497 -11.41 13.99 13.05
CA ALA A 497 -10.96 15.36 13.34
C ALA A 497 -10.16 15.45 14.64
N ALA A 498 -10.61 14.77 15.71
CA ALA A 498 -9.88 14.72 16.98
C ALA A 498 -8.50 14.04 16.84
N VAL A 499 -8.40 12.97 16.06
CA VAL A 499 -7.12 12.30 15.75
C VAL A 499 -6.19 13.24 14.97
N LEU A 500 -6.68 13.87 13.91
CA LEU A 500 -5.90 14.77 13.06
C LEU A 500 -5.34 15.95 13.86
N GLN A 501 -6.14 16.57 14.73
CA GLN A 501 -5.65 17.66 15.58
C GLN A 501 -4.54 17.18 16.54
N GLY A 502 -4.66 15.95 17.05
CA GLY A 502 -3.62 15.32 17.87
C GLY A 502 -2.31 15.07 17.13
N LEU A 503 -2.37 14.75 15.83
CA LEU A 503 -1.21 14.64 14.96
C LEU A 503 -0.58 16.01 14.70
N CYS A 504 -1.38 17.04 14.39
CA CYS A 504 -0.89 18.41 14.19
C CYS A 504 -0.13 18.94 15.41
N LYS A 505 -0.57 18.63 16.64
CA LYS A 505 0.13 19.03 17.87
C LYS A 505 1.49 18.34 18.05
N ARG A 506 1.67 17.15 17.49
CA ARG A 506 2.89 16.35 17.62
C ARG A 506 3.92 16.64 16.53
N SER A 507 3.51 17.27 15.43
CA SER A 507 4.42 17.72 14.38
C SER A 507 5.34 18.83 14.91
N PRO A 508 6.66 18.77 14.66
CA PRO A 508 7.58 19.84 15.05
C PRO A 508 7.16 21.15 14.39
N ALA A 509 7.05 22.22 15.19
CA ALA A 509 6.61 23.52 14.70
C ALA A 509 7.59 24.07 13.65
N GLY A 510 7.18 24.11 12.39
CA GLY A 510 7.89 24.81 11.30
C GLY A 510 8.34 23.99 10.10
N GLU A 511 8.07 22.69 10.03
CA GLU A 511 8.30 21.89 8.80
C GLU A 511 7.00 21.76 7.99
N GLU A 512 7.06 22.07 6.69
CA GLU A 512 5.97 21.78 5.75
C GLU A 512 5.77 20.26 5.63
N PRO A 513 4.52 19.77 5.51
CA PRO A 513 4.24 18.35 5.45
C PRO A 513 4.77 17.74 4.15
N ASN A 514 6.03 17.29 4.16
CA ASN A 514 6.71 16.69 3.01
C ASN A 514 6.66 15.15 3.02
N HIS A 515 6.03 14.55 4.05
CA HIS A 515 5.93 13.11 4.20
C HIS A 515 4.50 12.58 4.30
N ALA A 516 4.28 11.40 3.70
CA ALA A 516 3.02 10.68 3.78
C ALA A 516 2.71 10.34 5.25
N GLY A 517 1.74 11.04 5.85
CA GLY A 517 1.31 10.86 7.24
C GLY A 517 1.31 12.14 8.09
N GLU A 518 1.80 13.26 7.57
CA GLU A 518 1.67 14.57 8.23
C GLU A 518 0.32 15.21 7.83
N SER A 519 -0.52 15.50 8.82
CA SER A 519 -1.79 16.21 8.64
C SER A 519 -1.59 17.70 8.88
N SER A 520 -2.22 18.54 8.06
CA SER A 520 -2.23 19.98 8.31
C SER A 520 -3.36 20.35 9.28
N PRO A 521 -3.30 21.51 9.96
CA PRO A 521 -4.44 22.04 10.73
C PRO A 521 -5.71 22.15 9.87
N GLU A 522 -5.58 22.48 8.58
CA GLU A 522 -6.72 22.58 7.66
C GLU A 522 -7.42 21.22 7.44
N ASP A 523 -6.68 20.09 7.50
CA ASP A 523 -7.28 18.75 7.39
C ASP A 523 -8.24 18.47 8.56
N ALA A 524 -7.88 18.90 9.78
CA ALA A 524 -8.73 18.72 10.95
C ALA A 524 -9.99 19.58 10.88
N GLU A 525 -9.87 20.84 10.41
CA GLU A 525 -11.00 21.74 10.18
C GLU A 525 -11.95 21.18 9.10
N PHE A 526 -11.41 20.78 7.95
CA PHE A 526 -12.18 20.21 6.85
C PHE A 526 -13.01 18.99 7.29
N VAL A 527 -12.39 18.07 8.04
CA VAL A 527 -13.08 16.88 8.54
C VAL A 527 -14.14 17.24 9.59
N ALA A 528 -13.87 18.23 10.45
CA ALA A 528 -14.84 18.69 11.44
C ALA A 528 -16.06 19.36 10.77
N ASP A 529 -15.86 20.16 9.73
CA ASP A 529 -16.96 20.76 8.96
C ASP A 529 -17.79 19.68 8.27
N LEU A 530 -17.15 18.67 7.68
CA LEU A 530 -17.85 17.52 7.09
C LEU A 530 -18.68 16.76 8.14
N ALA A 531 -18.13 16.53 9.33
CA ALA A 531 -18.87 15.95 10.45
C ALA A 531 -20.11 16.78 10.80
N TRP A 532 -19.96 18.10 10.84
CA TRP A 532 -21.07 19.01 11.14
C TRP A 532 -22.14 19.04 10.03
N GLU A 533 -21.76 18.92 8.77
CA GLU A 533 -22.73 18.77 7.67
C GLU A 533 -23.62 17.53 7.83
N PHE A 534 -23.04 16.40 8.27
CA PHE A 534 -23.82 15.20 8.59
C PHE A 534 -24.73 15.41 9.80
N ALA A 535 -24.26 16.10 10.84
CA ALA A 535 -25.09 16.46 11.99
C ALA A 535 -26.28 17.35 11.60
N ILE A 536 -26.08 18.31 10.69
CA ILE A 536 -27.16 19.15 10.15
C ILE A 536 -28.19 18.28 9.40
N LYS A 537 -27.74 17.38 8.52
CA LYS A 537 -28.64 16.47 7.78
C LYS A 537 -29.47 15.59 8.73
N GLU A 538 -28.86 15.12 9.82
CA GLU A 538 -29.58 14.39 10.86
C GLU A 538 -30.60 15.27 11.59
N GLY A 539 -30.25 16.51 11.91
CA GLY A 539 -31.16 17.48 12.52
C GLY A 539 -32.40 17.75 11.65
N PHE A 540 -32.24 17.87 10.33
CA PHE A 540 -33.38 17.99 9.41
C PHE A 540 -34.25 16.73 9.40
N ARG A 541 -33.66 15.53 9.38
CA ARG A 541 -34.42 14.28 9.48
C ARG A 541 -35.26 14.23 10.75
N VAL A 542 -34.67 14.57 11.89
CA VAL A 542 -35.38 14.61 13.18
C VAL A 542 -36.50 15.64 13.14
N PHE A 543 -36.23 16.85 12.62
CA PHE A 543 -37.25 17.90 12.48
C PHE A 543 -38.43 17.46 11.59
N ASP A 544 -38.15 16.84 10.44
CA ASP A 544 -39.18 16.37 9.50
C ASP A 544 -40.03 15.22 10.08
N SER A 545 -39.48 14.47 11.04
CA SER A 545 -40.20 13.40 11.76
C SER A 545 -41.10 13.92 12.89
N LEU A 546 -40.96 15.18 13.31
CA LEU A 546 -41.80 15.74 14.38
C LEU A 546 -43.25 15.88 13.89
N PRO A 547 -44.24 15.54 14.73
CA PRO A 547 -45.64 15.74 14.36
C PRO A 547 -45.88 17.22 14.08
N THR A 548 -46.49 17.53 12.93
CA THR A 548 -46.96 18.89 12.63
C THR A 548 -47.99 19.27 13.68
N THR A 549 -47.57 20.06 14.66
CA THR A 549 -48.50 20.65 15.61
C THR A 549 -49.45 21.54 14.83
N LYS A 550 -50.75 21.19 14.78
CA LYS A 550 -51.78 22.12 14.32
C LYS A 550 -51.55 23.42 15.08
N PRO A 551 -51.38 24.58 14.41
CA PRO A 551 -51.22 25.83 15.13
C PRO A 551 -52.44 25.99 16.03
N LEU A 552 -52.20 26.14 17.34
CA LEU A 552 -53.23 26.48 18.32
C LEU A 552 -54.01 27.65 17.73
N ALA A 553 -55.28 27.41 17.37
CA ALA A 553 -56.18 28.45 16.90
C ALA A 553 -56.25 29.50 18.01
N ARG A 554 -55.54 30.62 17.82
CA ARG A 554 -55.64 31.79 18.69
C ARG A 554 -57.10 32.22 18.68
N ARG A 555 -57.82 31.92 19.76
CA ARG A 555 -59.11 32.55 20.04
C ARG A 555 -58.81 34.02 20.30
N TYR A 556 -59.09 34.87 19.31
CA TYR A 556 -59.17 36.30 19.53
C TYR A 556 -60.36 36.57 20.46
N SER A 557 -60.09 36.77 21.75
CA SER A 557 -61.06 37.40 22.64
C SER A 557 -60.99 38.91 22.39
N THR A 558 -61.95 39.43 21.65
CA THR A 558 -62.23 40.87 21.62
C THR A 558 -62.78 41.29 22.98
N TRP A 559 -61.93 41.86 23.83
CA TRP A 559 -62.39 42.70 24.93
C TRP A 559 -62.45 44.14 24.42
N ALA A 560 -63.67 44.55 24.07
CA ALA A 560 -64.02 45.95 23.93
C ALA A 560 -64.51 46.46 25.30
N ARG A 561 -63.84 47.48 25.84
CA ARG A 561 -64.43 48.74 26.28
C ARG A 561 -63.36 49.72 26.75
#